data_AF-A0A2D4MZP8-F1
#
_entry.id   AF-A0A2D4MZP8-F1
#
_cell.length_a   1.000
_cell.length_b   1.000
_cell.length_c   1.000
_cell.angle_alpha   90.00
_cell.angle_beta   90.00
_cell.angle_gamma   90.00
#
_symmetry.space_group_name_H-M   'P 1'
#
loop_
_entity.id
_entity.type
_entity.pdbx_description
1 polymer ?
#
loop_
_entity_poly.entity_id
_entity_poly.type
_entity_poly.pdbx_seq_one_letter_code
_entity_poly.pdbx_strand_id
1 'polypeptide(L)'
;ATATSTAATETMENVKKCKNFLSTLIKLASSGKQSTETAANVKELVQNLLDGKIEAEDFTSRLYRELNSSPQPYLVPFLKRSLPALRHLTPDSAAFIQQSQHQQPLTQPTTTLMLGSSVQRTAGKTTATVTSTLQQPVISLTQPTQVGVGKQGQPTQVVCKPN
;
A
#
# COMPACT_ATOMS: atom_id res chain seq x y z
N ALA A 1 7.42 24.15 -26.87
CA ALA A 1 7.95 22.79 -26.59
C ALA A 1 7.87 22.41 -25.11
N THR A 2 8.27 23.28 -24.17
CA THR A 2 8.39 22.95 -22.72
C THR A 2 7.13 22.38 -22.06
N ALA A 3 5.95 22.97 -22.26
CA ALA A 3 4.71 22.55 -21.59
C ALA A 3 4.33 21.07 -21.84
N THR A 4 4.61 20.55 -23.04
CA THR A 4 4.33 19.15 -23.42
C THR A 4 5.14 18.15 -22.58
N SER A 5 6.37 18.51 -22.19
CA SER A 5 7.24 17.65 -21.39
C SER A 5 6.69 17.46 -19.97
N THR A 6 6.31 18.57 -19.30
CA THR A 6 5.77 18.53 -17.94
C THR A 6 4.43 17.78 -17.85
N ALA A 7 3.56 17.92 -18.86
CA ALA A 7 2.31 17.17 -18.93
C ALA A 7 2.54 15.65 -19.10
N ALA A 8 3.57 15.26 -19.86
CA ALA A 8 3.94 13.86 -20.03
C ALA A 8 4.52 13.25 -18.74
N THR A 9 5.35 13.99 -17.99
CA THR A 9 5.87 13.51 -16.69
C THR A 9 4.77 13.39 -15.63
N GLU A 10 3.88 14.39 -15.52
CA GLU A 10 2.70 14.33 -14.63
C GLU A 10 1.81 13.12 -14.95
N THR A 11 1.53 12.88 -16.22
CA THR A 11 0.74 11.74 -16.69
C THR A 11 1.40 10.41 -16.27
N MET A 12 2.71 10.27 -16.47
CA MET A 12 3.46 9.06 -16.10
C MET A 12 3.53 8.85 -14.58
N GLU A 13 3.58 9.91 -13.78
CA GLU A 13 3.43 9.81 -12.33
C GLU A 13 2.04 9.35 -11.91
N ASN A 14 0.99 9.91 -12.50
CA ASN A 14 -0.39 9.52 -12.22
C ASN A 14 -0.65 8.05 -12.58
N VAL A 15 -0.11 7.57 -13.71
CA VAL A 15 -0.10 6.14 -14.06
C VAL A 15 0.63 5.29 -13.01
N LYS A 16 1.81 5.68 -12.54
CA LYS A 16 2.55 4.96 -11.47
C LYS A 16 1.74 4.89 -10.18
N LYS A 17 1.15 6.01 -9.75
CA LYS A 17 0.27 6.10 -8.56
C LYS A 17 -0.96 5.20 -8.73
N CYS A 18 -1.60 5.21 -9.90
CA CYS A 18 -2.81 4.44 -10.19
C CYS A 18 -2.52 2.93 -10.23
N LYS A 19 -1.39 2.53 -10.83
CA LYS A 19 -0.93 1.14 -10.82
C LYS A 19 -0.68 0.64 -9.39
N ASN A 20 -0.05 1.46 -8.56
CA ASN A 20 0.19 1.15 -7.14
C ASN A 20 -1.12 1.06 -6.34
N PHE A 21 -2.06 1.98 -6.56
CA PHE A 21 -3.39 1.95 -5.93
C PHE A 21 -4.14 0.64 -6.25
N LEU A 22 -4.31 0.30 -7.54
CA LEU A 22 -5.02 -0.91 -7.95
C LEU A 22 -4.32 -2.18 -7.43
N SER A 23 -2.97 -2.23 -7.50
CA SER A 23 -2.20 -3.35 -6.97
C SER A 23 -2.34 -3.50 -5.44
N THR A 24 -2.48 -2.38 -4.72
CA THR A 24 -2.72 -2.37 -3.28
C THR A 24 -4.11 -2.88 -2.91
N LEU A 25 -5.15 -2.55 -3.69
CA LEU A 25 -6.49 -3.15 -3.50
C LEU A 25 -6.43 -4.68 -3.61
N ILE A 26 -5.80 -5.21 -4.65
CA ILE A 26 -5.65 -6.67 -4.84
C ILE A 26 -4.88 -7.30 -3.68
N LYS A 27 -3.82 -6.65 -3.21
CA LYS A 27 -2.98 -7.15 -2.10
C LYS A 27 -3.71 -7.15 -0.76
N LEU A 28 -4.47 -6.09 -0.46
CA LEU A 28 -5.29 -6.00 0.76
C LEU A 28 -6.40 -7.05 0.75
N ALA A 29 -7.13 -7.18 -0.37
CA ALA A 29 -8.18 -8.17 -0.53
C ALA A 29 -7.64 -9.62 -0.49
N SER A 30 -6.44 -9.86 -1.03
CA SER A 30 -5.78 -11.18 -1.01
C SER A 30 -5.05 -11.51 0.29
N SER A 31 -5.09 -10.65 1.32
CA SER A 31 -4.26 -10.78 2.53
C SER A 31 -4.72 -11.87 3.52
N GLY A 32 -5.75 -12.66 3.18
CA GLY A 32 -6.38 -13.63 4.09
C GLY A 32 -7.23 -13.00 5.20
N LYS A 33 -7.30 -11.66 5.29
CA LYS A 33 -8.11 -10.92 6.26
C LYS A 33 -9.50 -10.51 5.74
N GLN A 34 -9.77 -10.75 4.45
CA GLN A 34 -11.04 -10.50 3.79
C GLN A 34 -11.71 -11.82 3.41
N SER A 35 -13.02 -11.80 3.16
CA SER A 35 -13.73 -12.99 2.69
C SER A 35 -13.24 -13.43 1.31
N THR A 36 -13.37 -14.71 0.98
CA THR A 36 -13.02 -15.22 -0.36
C THR A 36 -13.86 -14.56 -1.46
N GLU A 37 -15.11 -14.21 -1.14
CA GLU A 37 -16.03 -13.49 -2.03
C GLU A 37 -15.55 -12.06 -2.31
N THR A 38 -15.28 -11.27 -1.27
CA THR A 38 -14.71 -9.92 -1.40
C THR A 38 -13.34 -9.94 -2.09
N ALA A 39 -12.54 -10.97 -1.84
CA ALA A 39 -11.27 -11.19 -2.55
C ALA A 39 -11.44 -11.54 -4.04
N ALA A 40 -12.60 -12.07 -4.46
CA ALA A 40 -12.94 -12.28 -5.87
C ALA A 40 -13.53 -10.99 -6.48
N ASN A 41 -14.51 -10.38 -5.82
CA ASN A 41 -15.20 -9.17 -6.28
C ASN A 41 -14.22 -8.01 -6.52
N VAL A 42 -13.26 -7.78 -5.61
CA VAL A 42 -12.24 -6.73 -5.80
C VAL A 42 -11.31 -7.02 -6.99
N LYS A 43 -11.02 -8.29 -7.30
CA LYS A 43 -10.25 -8.65 -8.51
C LYS A 43 -11.05 -8.42 -9.78
N GLU A 44 -12.32 -8.83 -9.80
CA GLU A 44 -13.23 -8.59 -10.92
C GLU A 44 -13.38 -7.09 -11.20
N LEU A 45 -13.60 -6.27 -10.16
CA LEU A 45 -13.72 -4.82 -10.30
C LEU A 45 -12.47 -4.19 -10.93
N VAL A 46 -11.27 -4.58 -10.46
CA VAL A 46 -10.01 -4.07 -11.03
C VAL A 46 -9.75 -4.59 -12.45
N GLN A 47 -10.08 -5.86 -12.73
CA GLN A 47 -9.99 -6.42 -14.09
C GLN A 47 -10.92 -5.69 -15.05
N ASN A 48 -12.21 -5.58 -14.72
CA ASN A 48 -13.20 -4.91 -15.57
C ASN A 48 -12.87 -3.42 -15.77
N LEU A 49 -12.24 -2.75 -14.80
CA LEU A 49 -11.75 -1.38 -14.96
C LEU A 49 -10.56 -1.28 -15.93
N LEU A 50 -9.63 -2.23 -15.90
CA LEU A 50 -8.47 -2.27 -16.81
C LEU A 50 -8.89 -2.69 -18.23
N ASP A 51 -9.81 -3.64 -18.36
CA ASP A 51 -10.37 -4.10 -19.63
C ASP A 51 -11.26 -3.03 -20.32
N GLY A 52 -11.63 -1.95 -19.62
CA GLY A 52 -12.54 -0.93 -20.13
C GLY A 52 -14.02 -1.31 -20.13
N LYS A 53 -14.38 -2.41 -19.46
CA LYS A 53 -15.77 -2.89 -19.30
C LYS A 53 -16.58 -2.05 -18.32
N ILE A 54 -15.92 -1.41 -17.35
CA ILE A 54 -16.51 -0.41 -16.44
C ILE A 54 -15.63 0.84 -16.35
N GLU A 55 -16.28 1.97 -16.09
CA GLU A 55 -15.63 3.27 -15.91
C GLU A 55 -15.46 3.64 -14.44
N ALA A 56 -14.66 4.69 -14.17
CA ALA A 56 -14.22 5.05 -12.82
C ALA A 56 -15.36 5.31 -11.82
N GLU A 57 -16.45 5.93 -12.26
CA GLU A 57 -17.65 6.19 -11.45
C GLU A 57 -18.31 4.89 -10.95
N ASP A 58 -18.53 3.92 -11.84
CA ASP A 58 -19.15 2.63 -11.48
C ASP A 58 -18.20 1.76 -10.63
N PHE A 59 -16.93 1.68 -11.02
CA PHE A 59 -15.89 0.99 -10.25
C PHE A 59 -15.80 1.50 -8.80
N THR A 60 -15.71 2.82 -8.60
CA THR A 60 -15.62 3.38 -7.24
C THR A 60 -16.90 3.14 -6.45
N SER A 61 -18.07 3.30 -7.07
CA SER A 61 -19.37 3.05 -6.43
C SER A 61 -19.54 1.60 -5.95
N ARG A 62 -19.05 0.62 -6.73
CA ARG A 62 -19.03 -0.80 -6.32
C ARG A 62 -17.97 -1.06 -5.25
N LEU A 63 -16.76 -0.52 -5.41
CA LEU A 63 -15.66 -0.68 -4.46
C LEU A 63 -15.98 -0.13 -3.06
N TYR A 64 -16.67 1.01 -2.98
CA TYR A 64 -17.10 1.59 -1.70
C TYR A 64 -18.05 0.67 -0.94
N ARG A 65 -19.00 0.03 -1.63
CA ARG A 65 -19.91 -0.96 -1.04
C ARG A 65 -19.17 -2.24 -0.65
N GLU A 66 -18.35 -2.77 -1.55
CA GLU A 66 -17.60 -4.02 -1.38
C GLU A 66 -16.63 -3.97 -0.18
N LEU A 67 -15.95 -2.84 0.02
CA LEU A 67 -15.01 -2.65 1.13
C LEU A 67 -15.60 -1.85 2.31
N ASN A 68 -16.93 -1.63 2.34
CA ASN A 68 -17.65 -0.81 3.30
C ASN A 68 -16.89 0.48 3.69
N SER A 69 -16.54 1.27 2.66
CA SER A 69 -15.64 2.42 2.77
C SER A 69 -16.27 3.73 2.30
N SER A 70 -15.83 4.84 2.90
CA SER A 70 -16.37 6.18 2.63
C SER A 70 -15.94 6.70 1.25
N PRO A 71 -16.81 7.42 0.50
CA PRO A 71 -16.46 7.99 -0.79
C PRO A 71 -15.29 8.99 -0.72
N GLN A 72 -14.40 8.93 -1.70
CA GLN A 72 -13.20 9.78 -1.78
C GLN A 72 -13.34 10.82 -2.91
N PRO A 73 -13.35 12.13 -2.62
CA PRO A 73 -13.70 13.16 -3.61
C PRO A 73 -12.73 13.26 -4.79
N TYR A 74 -11.47 12.86 -4.61
CA TYR A 74 -10.43 12.93 -5.65
C TYR A 74 -10.23 11.62 -6.42
N LEU A 75 -10.85 10.50 -6.01
CA LEU A 75 -10.55 9.18 -6.58
C LEU A 75 -11.04 9.04 -8.04
N VAL A 76 -12.28 9.45 -8.34
CA VAL A 76 -12.80 9.43 -9.73
C VAL A 76 -11.97 10.29 -10.69
N PRO A 77 -11.70 11.60 -10.44
CA PRO A 77 -10.91 12.40 -11.37
C PRO A 77 -9.46 11.90 -11.51
N PHE A 78 -8.86 11.36 -10.43
CA PHE A 78 -7.55 10.71 -10.49
C PHE A 78 -7.55 9.46 -11.39
N LEU A 79 -8.54 8.59 -11.25
CA LEU A 79 -8.70 7.41 -12.10
C LEU A 79 -8.90 7.83 -13.56
N LYS A 80 -9.78 8.78 -13.85
CA LYS A 80 -10.04 9.24 -15.24
C LYS A 80 -8.82 9.92 -15.89
N ARG A 81 -7.97 10.61 -15.12
CA ARG A 81 -6.67 11.13 -15.60
C ARG A 81 -5.64 10.03 -15.86
N SER A 82 -5.70 8.91 -15.14
CA SER A 82 -4.66 7.86 -15.16
C SER A 82 -4.97 6.68 -16.07
N LEU A 83 -6.25 6.28 -16.16
CA LEU A 83 -6.67 5.04 -16.81
C LEU A 83 -6.34 4.96 -18.31
N PRO A 84 -6.52 5.99 -19.16
CA PRO A 84 -6.24 5.86 -20.59
C PRO A 84 -4.80 5.42 -20.88
N ALA A 85 -3.82 6.00 -20.18
CA ALA A 85 -2.42 5.61 -20.32
C ALA A 85 -2.08 4.31 -19.55
N LEU A 86 -2.73 4.04 -18.41
CA LEU A 86 -2.53 2.79 -17.67
C LEU A 86 -3.06 1.56 -18.43
N ARG A 87 -4.21 1.66 -19.09
CA ARG A 87 -4.80 0.60 -19.94
C ARG A 87 -3.84 0.22 -21.07
N HIS A 88 -3.30 1.21 -21.81
CA HIS A 88 -2.30 0.97 -22.85
C HIS A 88 -0.99 0.31 -22.34
N LEU A 89 -0.61 0.57 -21.09
CA LEU A 89 0.59 -0.01 -20.46
C LEU A 89 0.30 -1.31 -19.67
N THR A 90 -0.95 -1.79 -19.67
CA THR A 90 -1.40 -2.99 -18.95
C THR A 90 -2.29 -3.85 -19.87
N PRO A 91 -1.76 -4.37 -20.99
CA PRO A 91 -2.56 -5.10 -22.00
C PRO A 91 -3.08 -6.46 -21.50
N ASP A 92 -2.50 -7.01 -20.44
CA ASP A 92 -2.99 -8.20 -19.75
C ASP A 92 -3.39 -7.82 -18.31
N SER A 93 -4.70 -7.68 -18.11
CA SER A 93 -5.29 -7.38 -16.81
C SER A 93 -5.19 -8.57 -15.85
N ALA A 94 -5.29 -9.81 -16.33
CA ALA A 94 -5.22 -11.02 -15.51
C ALA A 94 -3.80 -11.21 -14.93
N ALA A 95 -2.76 -11.03 -15.75
CA ALA A 95 -1.38 -11.01 -15.29
C ALA A 95 -1.12 -9.89 -14.28
N PHE A 96 -1.73 -8.70 -14.45
CA PHE A 96 -1.62 -7.62 -13.46
C PHE A 96 -2.25 -7.98 -12.10
N ILE A 97 -3.42 -8.63 -12.08
CA ILE A 97 -4.02 -9.16 -10.85
C ILE A 97 -3.06 -10.17 -10.21
N GLN A 98 -2.58 -11.17 -10.97
CA GLN A 98 -1.70 -12.23 -10.49
C GLN A 98 -0.39 -11.68 -9.92
N GLN A 99 0.27 -10.73 -10.60
CA GLN A 99 1.50 -10.08 -10.14
C GLN A 99 1.27 -9.23 -8.88
N SER A 100 0.07 -8.68 -8.69
CA SER A 100 -0.28 -7.87 -7.52
C SER A 100 -0.44 -8.71 -6.25
N GLN A 101 -0.87 -9.97 -6.37
CA GLN A 101 -0.91 -10.91 -5.24
C GLN A 101 0.48 -11.31 -4.75
N HIS A 102 1.46 -11.47 -5.66
CA HIS A 102 2.78 -12.04 -5.35
C HIS A 102 3.86 -11.03 -4.98
N GLN A 103 3.60 -9.71 -5.11
CA GLN A 103 4.56 -8.68 -4.73
C GLN A 103 4.71 -8.55 -3.20
N GLN A 104 5.69 -9.28 -2.66
CA GLN A 104 6.27 -8.97 -1.35
C GLN A 104 6.75 -7.50 -1.27
N PRO A 105 6.80 -6.89 -0.08
CA PRO A 105 7.38 -5.56 0.07
C PRO A 105 8.86 -5.59 -0.37
N LEU A 106 9.26 -4.64 -1.21
CA LEU A 106 10.64 -4.56 -1.70
C LEU A 106 11.54 -3.99 -0.58
N THR A 107 11.99 -4.86 0.33
CA THR A 107 13.06 -4.56 1.27
C THR A 107 14.34 -4.33 0.48
N GLN A 108 14.63 -3.08 0.14
CA GLN A 108 15.84 -2.71 -0.60
C GLN A 108 17.09 -3.09 0.21
N PRO A 109 17.94 -4.01 -0.26
CA PRO A 109 19.28 -4.14 0.27
C PRO A 109 20.09 -2.99 -0.32
N THR A 110 20.67 -2.14 0.52
CA THR A 110 21.69 -1.19 0.06
C THR A 110 22.85 -1.96 -0.59
N THR A 111 23.37 -1.44 -1.70
CA THR A 111 24.37 -2.13 -2.51
C THR A 111 25.71 -2.25 -1.79
N THR A 112 26.07 -3.47 -1.37
CA THR A 112 27.44 -3.84 -1.00
C THR A 112 27.96 -4.86 -2.00
N LEU A 113 28.76 -4.40 -2.96
CA LEU A 113 29.44 -5.26 -3.93
C LEU A 113 30.65 -5.93 -3.26
N MET A 114 30.62 -7.25 -3.07
CA MET A 114 31.84 -8.04 -3.02
C MET A 114 31.67 -9.39 -3.72
N LEU A 115 32.65 -9.71 -4.56
CA LEU A 115 32.78 -10.95 -5.30
C LEU A 115 33.59 -11.96 -4.45
N GLY A 116 33.08 -13.17 -4.22
CA GLY A 116 33.75 -14.18 -3.38
C GLY A 116 33.32 -15.61 -3.70
N SER A 117 34.28 -16.45 -4.09
CA SER A 117 34.07 -17.79 -4.68
C SER A 117 33.61 -18.87 -3.71
N SER A 118 32.99 -19.93 -4.26
CA SER A 118 32.58 -21.15 -3.56
C SER A 118 33.76 -22.07 -3.19
N VAL A 119 33.73 -22.70 -1.99
CA VAL A 119 34.21 -24.07 -1.78
C VAL A 119 33.65 -24.71 -0.49
N GLN A 120 33.58 -26.04 -0.44
CA GLN A 120 33.10 -26.85 0.69
C GLN A 120 34.10 -26.91 1.88
N ARG A 121 33.62 -27.22 3.10
CA ARG A 121 33.80 -28.55 3.76
C ARG A 121 33.44 -28.59 5.26
N THR A 122 32.93 -29.75 5.67
CA THR A 122 33.10 -30.43 6.99
C THR A 122 32.54 -29.79 8.27
N ALA A 123 32.08 -30.67 9.17
CA ALA A 123 31.49 -30.32 10.46
C ALA A 123 32.54 -30.03 11.56
N GLY A 124 32.17 -29.18 12.51
CA GLY A 124 32.89 -28.96 13.78
C GLY A 124 31.90 -28.58 14.89
N LYS A 125 32.04 -29.18 16.07
CA LYS A 125 31.26 -28.83 17.26
C LYS A 125 32.01 -27.78 18.09
N THR A 126 31.43 -26.62 18.33
CA THR A 126 31.83 -25.72 19.43
C THR A 126 30.63 -24.96 19.97
N THR A 127 30.53 -24.88 21.31
CA THR A 127 29.57 -24.02 22.01
C THR A 127 30.09 -22.58 22.05
N ALA A 128 29.23 -21.61 21.75
CA ALA A 128 29.49 -20.19 22.02
C ALA A 128 28.21 -19.50 22.48
N THR A 129 28.13 -19.17 23.78
CA THR A 129 27.04 -18.38 24.35
C THR A 129 27.24 -16.91 24.01
N VAL A 130 26.25 -16.27 23.40
CA VAL A 130 26.15 -14.80 23.34
C VAL A 130 24.73 -14.37 23.70
N THR A 131 24.63 -13.49 24.71
CA THR A 131 23.38 -13.00 25.27
C THR A 131 22.64 -12.09 24.29
N SER A 132 21.36 -12.36 24.00
CA SER A 132 20.51 -11.44 23.24
C SER A 132 19.95 -10.35 24.16
N THR A 133 20.55 -9.15 24.12
CA THR A 133 20.03 -7.98 24.81
C THR A 133 19.05 -7.21 23.91
N LEU A 134 17.76 -7.33 24.20
CA LEU A 134 16.68 -6.64 23.50
C LEU A 134 16.71 -5.13 23.75
N GLN A 135 17.49 -4.40 22.95
CA GLN A 135 17.47 -2.93 22.93
C GLN A 135 16.33 -2.45 22.02
N GLN A 136 15.23 -1.98 22.63
CA GLN A 136 14.17 -1.26 21.94
C GLN A 136 14.62 0.21 21.73
N PRO A 137 14.65 0.73 20.49
CA PRO A 137 14.83 2.17 20.28
C PRO A 137 13.53 2.91 20.62
N VAL A 138 13.52 3.63 21.75
CA VAL A 138 12.41 4.51 22.13
C VAL A 138 12.41 5.75 21.23
N ILE A 139 11.40 5.87 20.37
CA ILE A 139 11.25 7.01 19.46
C ILE A 139 10.49 8.15 20.17
N SER A 140 11.22 8.96 20.93
CA SER A 140 10.68 10.18 21.54
C SER A 140 10.42 11.25 20.47
N LEU A 141 9.16 11.39 20.03
CA LEU A 141 8.77 12.42 19.06
C LEU A 141 8.45 13.74 19.76
N THR A 142 9.36 14.70 19.68
CA THR A 142 9.16 16.08 20.18
C THR A 142 8.17 16.85 19.30
N GLN A 143 7.19 17.50 19.91
CA GLN A 143 6.11 18.24 19.24
C GLN A 143 6.38 19.76 19.25
N PRO A 144 6.19 20.46 18.11
CA PRO A 144 6.07 21.91 18.07
C PRO A 144 4.61 22.39 17.96
N THR A 145 4.05 22.91 19.06
CA THR A 145 3.80 24.36 19.28
C THR A 145 3.75 25.24 18.01
N GLN A 146 2.78 26.14 17.73
CA GLN A 146 1.53 26.60 18.37
C GLN A 146 0.30 26.17 17.50
N VAL A 147 -0.97 26.61 17.62
CA VAL A 147 -1.71 27.69 18.33
C VAL A 147 -3.10 27.16 18.75
N GLY A 148 -3.83 27.83 19.65
CA GLY A 148 -5.18 27.42 20.08
C GLY A 148 -6.25 28.53 20.11
N VAL A 149 -7.49 28.10 20.39
CA VAL A 149 -8.62 28.94 20.82
C VAL A 149 -9.28 28.21 22.00
N GLY A 150 -9.48 28.88 23.13
CA GLY A 150 -9.87 28.22 24.38
C GLY A 150 -11.37 28.00 24.56
N LYS A 151 -11.73 27.01 25.39
CA LYS A 151 -12.91 27.05 26.27
C LYS A 151 -12.73 26.12 27.47
N GLN A 152 -13.38 26.49 28.57
CA GLN A 152 -13.20 25.93 29.90
C GLN A 152 -14.05 24.65 30.10
N GLY A 153 -13.45 23.58 30.62
CA GLY A 153 -14.14 22.31 30.88
C GLY A 153 -13.43 21.49 31.95
N GLN A 154 -14.15 21.12 33.02
CA GLN A 154 -13.64 20.45 34.21
C GLN A 154 -14.04 18.96 34.19
N PRO A 155 -13.11 18.00 34.39
CA PRO A 155 -13.45 16.58 34.52
C PRO A 155 -13.63 16.17 35.99
N THR A 156 -14.78 15.57 36.32
CA THR A 156 -15.00 14.88 37.60
C THR A 156 -14.24 13.55 37.63
N GLN A 157 -13.50 13.31 38.71
CA GLN A 157 -12.86 12.02 38.99
C GLN A 157 -13.91 10.99 39.45
N VAL A 158 -13.95 9.82 38.82
CA VAL A 158 -14.70 8.64 39.31
C VAL A 158 -13.72 7.51 39.61
N VAL A 159 -13.56 7.17 40.89
CA VAL A 159 -12.61 6.16 41.37
C VAL A 159 -13.34 4.85 41.64
N CYS A 160 -13.08 3.84 40.81
CA CYS A 160 -13.50 2.47 41.10
C CYS A 160 -12.48 1.77 42.01
N LYS A 161 -12.93 1.25 43.16
CA LYS A 161 -12.17 0.33 44.02
C LYS A 161 -12.64 -1.11 43.78
N PRO A 162 -11.74 -2.09 43.69
CA PRO A 162 -12.06 -3.50 43.86
C PRO A 162 -11.83 -3.96 45.32
N ASN A 163 -12.72 -4.83 45.79
CA ASN A 163 -12.71 -5.57 47.07
C ASN A 163 -12.81 -4.71 48.36
#